data_AF-A0AA95L8N9-F1
#
_entry.id   AF-A0AA95L8N9-F1
#
_cell.length_a   1.000
_cell.length_b   1.000
_cell.length_c   1.000
_cell.angle_alpha   90.00
_cell.angle_beta   90.00
_cell.angle_gamma   90.00
#
_symmetry.space_group_name_H-M   'P 1'
#
loop_
_entity.id
_entity.type
_entity.pdbx_description
1 polymer ?
#
loop_
_entity_poly.entity_id
_entity_poly.type
_entity_poly.pdbx_seq_one_letter_code
_entity_poly.pdbx_strand_id
1 'polypeptide(L)'
;MSWISYITGGMTVILAYAFYAVGMGDGEEELCEEENNVVVNDFSGRYVTLSCQTCRKLKRHKEVEPNLFQCTKCKRHVDIRYA
;
A
#
# COMPACT_ATOMS: atom_id res chain seq x y z
N MET A 1 -40.27 6.47 16.81
CA MET A 1 -40.04 6.32 15.35
C MET A 1 -38.79 7.04 14.81
N SER A 2 -38.25 8.10 15.41
CA SER A 2 -37.06 8.81 14.88
C SER A 2 -35.71 8.21 15.30
N TRP A 3 -35.64 7.52 16.44
CA TRP A 3 -34.37 7.00 16.98
C TRP A 3 -33.76 5.88 16.12
N ILE A 4 -34.62 5.05 15.50
CA ILE A 4 -34.20 3.99 14.59
C ILE A 4 -33.46 4.60 13.40
N SER A 5 -33.93 5.72 12.83
CA SER A 5 -33.30 6.39 11.69
C SER A 5 -31.91 6.95 12.00
N TYR A 6 -31.69 7.43 13.23
CA TYR A 6 -30.36 7.88 13.67
C TYR A 6 -29.39 6.71 13.84
N ILE A 7 -29.84 5.60 14.41
CA ILE A 7 -29.00 4.41 14.64
C ILE A 7 -28.66 3.74 13.30
N THR A 8 -29.63 3.60 12.40
CA THR A 8 -29.38 3.01 11.08
C THR A 8 -28.48 3.90 10.24
N GLY A 9 -28.66 5.23 10.28
CA GLY A 9 -27.75 6.17 9.62
C GLY A 9 -26.32 6.15 10.17
N GLY A 10 -26.16 6.04 11.49
CA GLY A 10 -24.83 5.90 12.10
C GLY A 10 -24.14 4.60 11.68
N MET A 11 -24.88 3.48 11.69
CA MET A 11 -24.33 2.17 11.30
C MET A 11 -23.93 2.11 9.83
N THR A 12 -24.67 2.76 8.92
CA THR A 12 -24.30 2.77 7.50
C THR A 12 -23.03 3.58 7.24
N VAL A 13 -22.81 4.68 7.95
CA VAL A 13 -21.57 5.47 7.83
C VAL A 13 -20.36 4.68 8.33
N ILE A 14 -20.48 3.99 9.47
CA ILE A 14 -19.40 3.14 10.00
C ILE A 14 -19.10 1.98 9.03
N LEU A 15 -20.12 1.32 8.49
CA LEU A 15 -19.93 0.25 7.51
C LEU A 15 -19.29 0.75 6.22
N ALA A 16 -19.74 1.88 5.68
CA ALA A 16 -19.15 2.48 4.48
C ALA A 16 -17.68 2.83 4.70
N TYR A 17 -17.34 3.39 5.87
CA TYR A 17 -15.95 3.66 6.24
C TYR A 17 -15.13 2.38 6.38
N ALA A 18 -15.66 1.34 7.02
CA ALA A 18 -14.96 0.06 7.15
C ALA A 18 -14.70 -0.60 5.78
N PHE A 19 -15.67 -0.58 4.87
CA PHE A 19 -15.48 -1.09 3.51
C PHE A 19 -14.47 -0.25 2.71
N TYR A 20 -14.50 1.07 2.87
CA TYR A 20 -13.52 1.96 2.24
C TYR A 20 -12.11 1.74 2.78
N ALA A 21 -11.94 1.69 4.10
CA ALA A 21 -10.65 1.45 4.76
C ALA A 21 -10.08 0.07 4.44
N VAL A 22 -10.92 -0.98 4.43
CA VAL A 22 -10.50 -2.34 4.04
C VAL A 22 -10.18 -2.42 2.54
N GLY A 23 -10.91 -1.68 1.70
CA GLY A 23 -10.65 -1.58 0.26
C GLY A 23 -9.37 -0.80 -0.09
N MET A 24 -9.01 0.19 0.73
CA MET A 24 -7.75 0.94 0.62
C MET A 24 -6.56 0.26 1.30
N GLY A 25 -6.79 -0.80 2.08
CA GLY A 25 -5.76 -1.53 2.84
C GLY A 25 -4.70 -2.28 2.01
N ASP A 26 -4.75 -2.25 0.67
CA ASP A 26 -3.62 -2.71 -0.16
C ASP A 26 -2.81 -1.54 -0.77
N GLY A 27 -3.19 -0.29 -0.50
CA GLY A 27 -2.55 0.93 -1.00
C GLY A 27 -2.15 1.98 0.05
N GLU A 28 -2.75 1.99 1.25
CA GLU A 28 -2.65 3.15 2.17
C GLU A 28 -2.45 2.79 3.67
N GLU A 29 -1.77 1.69 3.99
CA GLU A 29 -1.26 1.42 5.37
C GLU A 29 -0.02 2.30 5.72
N GLU A 30 0.00 3.58 5.36
CA GLU A 30 1.07 4.54 5.73
C GLU A 30 0.52 5.86 6.33
N LEU A 31 -0.68 5.84 6.94
CA LEU A 31 -1.28 7.04 7.59
C LEU A 31 -1.38 6.92 9.11
N CYS A 32 -0.50 6.14 9.75
CA CYS A 32 -0.38 6.05 11.21
C CYS A 32 1.08 5.79 11.70
N GLU A 33 2.06 6.54 11.18
CA GLU A 33 3.36 6.70 11.86
C GLU A 33 3.65 8.20 12.03
N GLU A 34 2.90 8.87 12.91
CA GLU A 34 3.48 9.96 13.69
C GLU A 34 4.48 9.35 14.66
N GLU A 35 5.72 9.17 14.22
CA GLU A 35 6.94 9.43 15.00
C GLU A 35 8.18 9.14 14.14
N ASN A 36 8.91 10.21 13.82
CA ASN A 36 10.37 10.17 13.64
C ASN A 36 10.92 9.23 12.55
N ASN A 37 10.75 9.56 11.26
CA ASN A 37 11.77 9.17 10.26
C ASN A 37 11.86 10.22 9.16
N VAL A 38 12.86 11.10 9.30
CA VAL A 38 13.39 11.91 8.20
C VAL A 38 13.62 10.97 7.00
N VAL A 39 12.79 11.09 5.97
CA VAL A 39 13.03 10.44 4.68
C VAL A 39 14.21 11.18 4.04
N VAL A 40 15.42 10.75 4.41
CA VAL A 40 16.63 11.08 3.68
C VAL A 40 16.44 10.49 2.29
N ASN A 41 16.28 11.40 1.33
CA ASN A 41 16.05 11.10 -0.07
C ASN A 41 17.35 10.51 -0.66
N ASP A 42 17.64 9.25 -0.33
CA ASP A 42 18.85 8.56 -0.81
C ASP A 42 18.68 8.19 -2.28
N PHE A 43 19.35 9.00 -3.13
CA PHE A 43 19.80 8.69 -4.48
C PHE A 43 18.82 7.87 -5.35
N SER A 44 17.90 8.57 -6.01
CA SER A 44 17.41 8.29 -7.38
C SER A 44 17.05 6.84 -7.77
N GLY A 45 16.69 5.97 -6.84
CA GLY A 45 16.13 4.66 -7.18
C GLY A 45 14.66 4.82 -7.52
N ARG A 46 14.23 4.48 -8.75
CA ARG A 46 12.80 4.50 -9.07
C ARG A 46 12.07 3.46 -8.25
N TYR A 47 10.95 3.86 -7.66
CA TYR A 47 10.04 2.93 -7.01
C TYR A 47 8.90 2.61 -7.97
N VAL A 48 8.68 1.33 -8.23
CA VAL A 48 7.60 0.86 -9.11
C VAL A 48 6.75 -0.16 -8.38
N THR A 49 5.44 -0.05 -8.52
CA THR A 49 4.49 -1.05 -8.02
C THR A 49 4.35 -2.17 -9.04
N LEU A 50 4.81 -3.38 -8.69
CA LEU A 50 4.78 -4.56 -9.55
C LEU A 50 4.21 -5.75 -8.79
N SER A 51 3.70 -6.75 -9.53
CA SER A 51 3.26 -8.01 -8.94
C SER A 51 4.49 -8.83 -8.51
N CYS A 52 4.63 -9.03 -7.21
CA CYS A 52 5.73 -9.83 -6.70
C CYS A 52 5.38 -11.32 -6.76
N GLN A 53 6.16 -12.13 -7.48
CA GLN A 53 5.94 -13.59 -7.58
C GLN A 53 5.94 -14.30 -6.20
N THR A 54 6.72 -13.79 -5.24
CA THR A 54 6.81 -14.37 -3.89
C THR A 54 5.72 -13.86 -2.96
N CYS A 55 5.39 -12.56 -3.00
CA CYS A 55 4.31 -12.02 -2.17
C CYS A 55 2.91 -12.27 -2.75
N ARG A 56 2.81 -12.71 -4.02
CA ARG A 56 1.57 -12.92 -4.79
C ARG A 56 0.60 -11.72 -4.74
N LYS A 57 1.16 -10.53 -4.54
CA LYS A 57 0.45 -9.25 -4.38
C LYS A 57 1.23 -8.15 -5.08
N LEU A 58 0.55 -7.06 -5.41
CA LEU A 58 1.18 -5.82 -5.84
C LEU A 58 1.97 -5.23 -4.65
N LYS A 59 3.27 -5.04 -4.83
CA LYS A 59 4.14 -4.46 -3.81
C LYS A 59 5.11 -3.47 -4.43
N ARG A 60 5.62 -2.55 -3.60
CA ARG A 60 6.66 -1.60 -3.99
C ARG A 60 7.96 -2.36 -4.25
N HIS A 61 8.59 -2.09 -5.38
CA HIS A 61 9.92 -2.56 -5.71
C HIS A 61 10.85 -1.36 -5.90
N LYS A 62 12.05 -1.43 -5.36
CA LYS A 62 13.11 -0.43 -5.49
C LYS A 62 14.01 -0.81 -6.66
N GLU A 63 14.30 0.13 -7.55
CA GLU A 63 15.31 -0.06 -8.61
C GLU A 63 16.71 -0.19 -7.98
N VAL A 64 17.40 -1.30 -8.27
CA VAL A 64 18.76 -1.58 -7.82
C VAL A 64 19.76 -1.30 -8.95
N GLU A 65 19.40 -1.71 -10.17
CA GLU A 65 20.12 -1.41 -11.41
C GLU A 65 19.09 -1.07 -12.49
N PRO A 66 19.50 -0.49 -13.64
CA PRO A 66 18.58 -0.25 -14.76
C PRO A 66 17.84 -1.53 -15.12
N ASN A 67 16.51 -1.47 -15.04
CA ASN A 67 15.58 -2.58 -15.28
C ASN A 67 15.68 -3.78 -14.31
N LEU A 68 16.42 -3.66 -13.20
CA LEU A 68 16.46 -4.65 -12.11
C LEU A 68 15.82 -4.05 -10.85
N PHE A 69 14.70 -4.65 -10.43
CA PHE A 69 13.90 -4.17 -9.32
C PHE A 69 13.95 -5.17 -8.16
N GLN A 70 13.94 -4.69 -6.92
CA GLN A 70 13.94 -5.50 -5.72
C GLN A 70 12.68 -5.23 -4.89
N CYS A 71 11.92 -6.27 -4.57
CA CYS A 71 10.74 -6.13 -3.71
C CYS A 71 11.14 -5.67 -2.31
N THR A 72 10.52 -4.61 -1.79
CA THR A 72 10.84 -4.06 -0.46
C THR A 72 10.47 -5.02 0.67
N LYS A 73 9.52 -5.94 0.46
CA LYS A 73 9.05 -6.90 1.47
C LYS A 73 9.84 -8.21 1.50
N CYS A 74 9.95 -8.89 0.35
CA CYS A 74 10.59 -10.21 0.29
C CYS A 74 12.04 -10.17 -0.21
N LYS A 75 12.56 -8.97 -0.57
CA LYS A 75 13.92 -8.76 -1.09
C LYS A 75 14.27 -9.53 -2.37
N ARG A 76 13.27 -10.16 -3.00
CA ARG A 76 13.45 -10.86 -4.28
C ARG A 76 13.68 -9.86 -5.40
N HIS A 77 14.66 -10.17 -6.24
CA HIS A 77 14.95 -9.43 -7.46
C HIS A 77 14.00 -9.86 -8.58
N VAL A 78 13.52 -8.86 -9.32
CA VAL A 78 12.66 -8.95 -10.48
C VAL A 78 13.40 -8.22 -11.59
N ASP A 79 13.89 -8.99 -12.55
CA ASP A 79 14.56 -8.47 -13.73
C ASP A 79 13.53 -8.28 -14.86
N ILE A 80 13.42 -7.05 -15.38
CA ILE A 80 12.48 -6.67 -16.44
C ILE A 80 13.23 -6.47 -17.77
N ARG A 81 14.55 -6.72 -17.81
CA ARG A 81 15.35 -6.63 -19.05
C ARG A 81 14.88 -7.60 -20.16
N TYR A 82 14.15 -8.65 -19.79
CA TYR A 82 13.71 -9.72 -20.68
C TYR A 82 12.18 -9.94 -20.69
N ALA A 83 11.39 -8.97 -20.20
CA ALA A 83 9.93 -9.06 -20.20
C ALA A 83 9.31 -8.79 -21.57
#